data_AF-A0A832T9S0-F1
#
_entry.id   AF-A0A832T9S0-F1
#
_cell.length_a   1.000
_cell.length_b   1.000
_cell.length_c   1.000
_cell.angle_alpha   90.00
_cell.angle_beta   90.00
_cell.angle_gamma   90.00
#
_symmetry.space_group_name_H-M   'P 1'
#
loop_
_entity.id
_entity.type
_entity.pdbx_description
1 polymer ?
#
loop_
_entity_poly.entity_id
_entity_poly.type
_entity_poly.pdbx_seq_one_letter_code
_entity_poly.pdbx_strand_id
1 'polypeptide(L)'
;MKTVTRKSKFHLLEEKTRRLNIKPLKVYLIGGGNLALRGLKSATKDIDIIILDERQFSIMQSLLETPIPKMPVYVRQYQSQWNYNLGMSSRYSHFLYGFNLEIFVESSW
;
A
#
# COMPACT_ATOMS: atom_id res chain seq x y z
N MET A 1 -18.30 -29.53 -0.77
CA MET A 1 -17.09 -28.68 -0.85
C MET A 1 -17.41 -27.32 -0.27
N LYS A 2 -16.67 -26.84 0.75
CA LYS A 2 -16.76 -25.43 1.18
C LYS A 2 -15.90 -24.61 0.23
N THR A 3 -16.52 -23.76 -0.58
CA THR A 3 -15.79 -22.79 -1.41
C THR A 3 -15.12 -21.79 -0.47
N VAL A 4 -13.81 -21.92 -0.26
CA VAL A 4 -13.03 -20.91 0.45
C VAL A 4 -12.84 -19.75 -0.52
N THR A 5 -13.69 -18.73 -0.42
CA THR A 5 -13.52 -17.51 -1.21
C THR A 5 -12.22 -16.83 -0.77
N ARG A 6 -11.18 -16.89 -1.61
CA ARG A 6 -9.91 -16.22 -1.35
C ARG A 6 -10.17 -14.71 -1.36
N LYS A 7 -10.18 -14.09 -0.19
CA LYS A 7 -10.28 -12.63 -0.04
C LYS A 7 -9.17 -11.96 -0.85
N SER A 8 -9.50 -10.86 -1.53
CA SER A 8 -8.49 -10.06 -2.23
C SER A 8 -7.50 -9.46 -1.23
N LYS A 9 -6.29 -9.13 -1.67
CA LYS A 9 -5.25 -8.52 -0.81
C LYS A 9 -5.74 -7.20 -0.19
N PHE A 10 -6.49 -6.42 -0.97
CA PHE A 10 -7.13 -5.19 -0.51
C PHE A 10 -8.20 -5.42 0.56
N HIS A 11 -9.01 -6.48 0.41
CA HIS A 11 -9.98 -6.87 1.44
C HIS A 11 -9.28 -7.19 2.77
N LEU A 12 -8.12 -7.87 2.72
CA LEU A 12 -7.36 -8.17 3.93
C LEU A 12 -6.74 -6.91 4.56
N LEU A 13 -6.27 -5.95 3.75
CA LEU A 13 -5.82 -4.65 4.24
C LEU A 13 -6.96 -3.86 4.88
N GLU A 14 -8.16 -3.87 4.31
CA GLU A 14 -9.36 -3.24 4.87
C GLU A 14 -9.84 -3.92 6.17
N GLU A 15 -9.67 -5.24 6.30
CA GLU A 15 -9.92 -5.91 7.57
C GLU A 15 -8.88 -5.51 8.63
N LYS A 16 -7.62 -5.34 8.21
CA LYS A 16 -6.53 -4.91 9.08
C LYS A 16 -6.72 -3.47 9.57
N THR A 17 -7.18 -2.54 8.72
CA THR A 17 -7.47 -1.16 9.15
C THR A 17 -8.53 -1.13 10.25
N ARG A 18 -9.60 -1.93 10.12
CA ARG A 18 -10.64 -2.05 11.16
C ARG A 18 -10.09 -2.55 12.49
N ARG A 19 -9.22 -3.57 12.46
CA ARG A 19 -8.61 -4.12 13.69
C ARG A 19 -7.65 -3.15 14.37
N LEU A 20 -6.97 -2.31 13.60
CA LEU A 20 -6.05 -1.29 14.10
C LEU A 20 -6.74 0.05 14.41
N ASN A 21 -8.07 0.13 14.25
CA ASN A 21 -8.85 1.37 14.39
C ASN A 21 -8.28 2.53 13.54
N ILE A 22 -7.78 2.21 12.35
CA ILE A 22 -7.21 3.19 11.41
C ILE A 22 -8.35 3.86 10.64
N LYS A 23 -8.37 5.19 10.66
CA LYS A 23 -9.31 5.99 9.86
C LYS A 23 -8.95 5.91 8.37
N PRO A 24 -9.94 6.03 7.45
CA PRO A 24 -9.67 6.06 6.02
C PRO A 24 -8.62 7.10 5.65
N LEU A 25 -7.68 6.71 4.79
CA LEU A 25 -6.65 7.59 4.24
C LEU A 25 -7.05 7.98 2.81
N LYS A 26 -6.89 9.26 2.48
CA LYS A 26 -6.99 9.71 1.09
C LYS A 26 -5.64 9.51 0.42
N VAL A 27 -5.62 8.76 -0.67
CA VAL A 27 -4.42 8.46 -1.44
C VAL A 27 -4.69 8.74 -2.92
N TYR A 28 -3.65 9.03 -3.69
CA TYR A 28 -3.73 9.07 -5.16
C TYR A 28 -3.10 7.82 -5.73
N LEU A 29 -3.87 7.08 -6.55
CA LEU A 29 -3.33 5.95 -7.29
C LEU A 29 -2.63 6.44 -8.56
N ILE A 30 -1.37 6.06 -8.75
CA ILE A 30 -0.58 6.39 -9.92
C ILE A 30 -0.08 5.10 -10.60
N GLY A 31 0.78 5.24 -11.61
CA GLY A 31 1.47 4.12 -12.24
C GLY A 31 0.56 3.12 -12.95
N GLY A 32 1.02 1.87 -13.04
CA GLY A 32 0.39 0.82 -13.83
C GLY A 32 -1.00 0.42 -13.34
N GLY A 33 -1.25 0.50 -12.02
CA GLY A 33 -2.56 0.25 -11.42
C GLY A 33 -3.62 1.27 -11.83
N ASN A 34 -3.26 2.55 -11.86
CA ASN A 34 -4.14 3.61 -12.36
C ASN A 34 -4.50 3.41 -13.83
N LEU A 35 -3.53 3.04 -14.67
CA LEU A 35 -3.79 2.74 -16.09
C LEU A 35 -4.70 1.53 -16.27
N ALA A 36 -4.50 0.48 -15.48
CA ALA A 36 -5.32 -0.72 -15.54
C ALA A 36 -6.78 -0.44 -15.12
N LEU A 37 -7.00 0.33 -14.05
CA LEU A 37 -8.35 0.73 -13.62
C LEU A 37 -9.09 1.56 -14.68
N ARG A 38 -8.37 2.27 -15.55
CA ARG A 38 -8.94 3.07 -16.64
C ARG A 38 -9.11 2.29 -17.96
N GLY A 39 -8.80 0.99 -17.97
CA GLY A 39 -8.84 0.16 -19.19
C GLY A 39 -7.71 0.48 -20.20
N LEU A 40 -6.70 1.25 -19.79
CA LEU A 40 -5.56 1.63 -20.65
C LEU A 40 -4.43 0.59 -20.60
N LYS A 41 -4.51 -0.38 -19.67
CA LYS A 41 -3.57 -1.50 -19.53
C LYS A 41 -4.33 -2.73 -19.05
N SER A 42 -3.92 -3.93 -19.49
CA SER A 42 -4.58 -5.18 -19.11
C SER A 42 -4.37 -5.58 -17.65
N ALA A 43 -3.16 -5.40 -17.11
CA ALA A 43 -2.83 -5.76 -15.73
C ALA A 43 -1.57 -5.02 -15.21
N THR A 44 -1.42 -4.99 -13.89
CA THR A 44 -0.19 -4.56 -13.20
C THR A 44 0.19 -5.59 -12.13
N LYS A 45 1.48 -5.69 -11.82
CA LYS A 45 1.99 -6.50 -10.71
C LYS A 45 2.21 -5.68 -9.43
N ASP A 46 2.23 -4.37 -9.58
CA ASP A 46 2.61 -3.40 -8.55
C ASP A 46 1.55 -2.30 -8.42
N ILE A 47 1.50 -1.69 -7.25
CA ILE A 47 0.60 -0.58 -6.92
C ILE A 47 1.42 0.58 -6.42
N ASP A 48 1.21 1.73 -7.04
CA ASP A 48 1.96 2.95 -6.77
C ASP A 48 0.98 3.99 -6.25
N ILE A 49 1.22 4.52 -5.05
CA ILE A 49 0.34 5.51 -4.43
C ILE A 49 1.11 6.73 -3.96
N ILE A 50 0.45 7.88 -4.02
CA ILE A 50 0.87 9.11 -3.34
C ILE A 50 -0.01 9.29 -2.10
N ILE A 51 0.62 9.58 -0.98
CA ILE A 51 -0.02 10.00 0.27
C ILE A 51 0.35 11.46 0.56
N LEU A 52 -0.49 12.12 1.37
CA LEU A 52 -0.46 13.59 1.45
C LEU A 52 0.64 14.15 2.37
N ASP A 53 1.03 13.40 3.40
CA ASP A 53 1.96 13.89 4.42
C ASP A 53 2.64 12.74 5.20
N GLU A 54 3.63 13.09 6.02
CA GLU A 54 4.37 12.16 6.87
C GLU A 54 3.48 11.48 7.93
N ARG A 55 2.38 12.12 8.34
CA ARG A 55 1.45 11.54 9.30
C ARG A 55 0.69 10.37 8.65
N GLN A 56 0.20 10.54 7.42
CA GLN A 56 -0.40 9.45 6.64
C GLN A 56 0.63 8.37 6.37
N PHE A 57 1.89 8.73 6.16
CA PHE A 57 2.98 7.77 5.98
C PHE A 57 3.15 6.90 7.22
N SER A 58 3.20 7.51 8.39
CA SER A 58 3.30 6.80 9.68
C SER A 58 2.12 5.84 9.92
N ILE A 59 0.92 6.24 9.51
CA ILE A 59 -0.27 5.37 9.59
C ILE A 59 -0.15 4.21 8.60
N MET A 60 0.25 4.48 7.35
CA MET A 60 0.43 3.46 6.32
C MET A 60 1.53 2.47 6.72
N GLN A 61 2.64 2.95 7.27
CA GLN A 61 3.70 2.14 7.83
C GLN A 61 3.14 1.18 8.90
N SER A 62 2.36 1.71 9.86
CA SER A 62 1.73 0.89 10.90
C SER A 62 0.79 -0.17 10.30
N LEU A 63 -0.04 0.22 9.31
CA LEU A 63 -0.91 -0.73 8.62
C LEU A 63 -0.13 -1.86 7.93
N LEU A 64 1.00 -1.56 7.31
CA LEU A 64 1.76 -2.52 6.51
C LEU A 64 2.64 -3.42 7.38
N GLU A 65 3.28 -2.86 8.40
CA GLU A 65 4.34 -3.52 9.18
C GLU A 65 3.82 -4.18 10.46
N THR A 66 2.73 -3.69 11.08
CA THR A 66 2.25 -4.27 12.34
C THR A 66 1.76 -5.71 12.15
N PRO A 67 2.32 -6.70 12.86
CA PRO A 67 1.85 -8.07 12.77
C PRO A 67 0.48 -8.23 13.44
N ILE A 68 -0.48 -8.79 12.71
CA ILE A 68 -1.77 -9.23 13.26
C ILE A 68 -1.99 -10.68 12.85
N PRO A 69 -2.39 -11.57 13.78
CA PRO A 69 -2.65 -12.98 13.44
C PRO A 69 -3.58 -13.13 12.24
N LYS A 70 -3.14 -13.94 11.26
CA LYS A 70 -3.86 -14.25 10.00
C LYS A 70 -4.04 -13.06 9.05
N MET A 71 -3.32 -11.97 9.24
CA MET A 71 -3.32 -10.79 8.36
C MET A 71 -2.00 -10.63 7.62
N PRO A 72 -2.00 -9.98 6.44
CA PRO A 72 -0.77 -9.74 5.70
C PRO A 72 0.16 -8.79 6.47
N VAL A 73 1.44 -9.10 6.40
CA VAL A 73 2.54 -8.23 6.82
C VAL A 73 3.41 -7.97 5.61
N TYR A 74 3.71 -6.70 5.38
CA TYR A 74 4.54 -6.26 4.27
C TYR A 74 5.90 -5.85 4.82
N VAL A 75 6.95 -6.26 4.11
CA VAL A 75 8.33 -5.96 4.49
C VAL A 75 8.82 -4.80 3.65
N ARG A 76 9.31 -3.75 4.32
CA ARG A 76 9.97 -2.63 3.66
C ARG A 76 11.26 -3.11 2.99
N GLN A 77 11.35 -2.94 1.69
CA GLN A 77 12.52 -3.30 0.88
C GLN A 77 13.46 -2.11 0.69
N TYR A 78 12.89 -0.91 0.62
CA TYR A 78 13.62 0.32 0.34
C TYR A 78 12.90 1.50 0.99
N GLN A 79 13.69 2.48 1.43
CA GLN A 79 13.25 3.83 1.77
C GLN A 79 14.26 4.82 1.20
N SER A 80 13.76 5.85 0.54
CA SER A 80 14.58 6.94 0.07
C SER A 80 15.19 7.74 1.22
N GLN A 81 16.42 8.22 1.00
CA GLN A 81 17.12 9.12 1.92
C GLN A 81 16.68 10.58 1.75
N TRP A 82 15.94 10.87 0.68
CA TRP A 82 15.51 12.23 0.33
C TRP A 82 14.11 12.51 0.88
N ASN A 83 13.86 13.74 1.32
CA ASN A 83 12.59 14.18 1.90
C ASN A 83 11.90 15.32 1.12
N TYR A 84 12.31 15.60 -0.13
CA TYR A 84 11.73 16.68 -0.95
C TYR A 84 11.11 16.15 -2.26
N ASN A 85 10.04 16.77 -2.77
CA ASN A 85 9.41 16.50 -4.09
C ASN A 85 9.16 15.03 -4.46
N LEU A 86 8.14 14.37 -3.88
CA LEU A 86 7.95 12.91 -4.00
C LEU A 86 9.19 12.10 -3.56
N GLY A 87 10.19 12.77 -2.98
CA GLY A 87 11.49 12.19 -2.68
C GLY A 87 11.46 11.25 -1.50
N MET A 88 10.50 11.40 -0.56
CA MET A 88 10.25 10.34 0.40
C MET A 88 9.41 9.26 -0.27
N SER A 89 10.08 8.21 -0.71
CA SER A 89 9.47 7.00 -1.24
C SER A 89 9.82 5.79 -0.40
N SER A 90 8.92 4.82 -0.33
CA SER A 90 9.17 3.52 0.30
C SER A 90 8.53 2.42 -0.50
N ARG A 91 9.27 1.32 -0.65
CA ARG A 91 8.80 0.12 -1.35
C ARG A 91 8.54 -0.99 -0.35
N TYR A 92 7.34 -1.53 -0.41
CA TYR A 92 6.89 -2.63 0.41
C TYR A 92 6.64 -3.86 -0.44
N SER A 93 7.04 -5.03 0.03
CA SER A 93 6.74 -6.30 -0.65
C SER A 93 6.05 -7.27 0.30
N HIS A 94 5.06 -7.99 -0.23
CA HIS A 94 4.49 -9.13 0.48
C HIS A 94 5.32 -10.39 0.20
N PHE A 95 5.98 -10.93 1.24
CA PHE A 95 6.97 -12.01 1.13
C PHE A 95 6.47 -13.25 0.36
N LEU A 96 5.21 -13.65 0.50
CA LEU A 96 4.66 -14.84 -0.18
C LEU A 96 4.22 -14.62 -1.63
N TYR A 97 4.00 -13.39 -2.07
CA TYR A 97 3.16 -13.15 -3.25
C TYR A 97 3.74 -12.17 -4.28
N GLY A 98 4.97 -11.68 -4.07
CA GLY A 98 5.67 -10.82 -5.03
C GLY A 98 4.90 -9.57 -5.44
N PHE A 99 4.01 -9.09 -4.56
CA PHE A 99 3.22 -7.88 -4.78
C PHE A 99 3.94 -6.73 -4.12
N ASN A 100 4.23 -5.69 -4.91
CA ASN A 100 4.88 -4.50 -4.41
C ASN A 100 3.89 -3.34 -4.30
N LEU A 101 4.03 -2.61 -3.20
CA LEU A 101 3.36 -1.35 -2.95
C LEU A 101 4.43 -0.27 -2.82
N GLU A 102 4.47 0.65 -3.76
CA GLU A 102 5.33 1.83 -3.72
C GLU A 102 4.52 3.02 -3.19
N ILE A 103 5.06 3.67 -2.18
CA ILE A 103 4.44 4.80 -1.50
C ILE A 103 5.33 6.00 -1.70
N PHE A 104 4.77 7.06 -2.26
CA PHE A 104 5.40 8.37 -2.41
C PHE A 104 4.69 9.36 -1.49
N VAL A 105 5.44 10.26 -0.88
CA VAL A 105 4.87 11.30 -0.02
C VAL A 105 4.91 12.63 -0.76
N GLU A 106 3.74 13.26 -0.86
CA GLU A 106 3.62 14.62 -1.37
C GLU A 106 4.40 15.57 -0.47
N SER A 107 5.29 16.36 -1.06
CA SER A 107 6.02 17.40 -0.35
C SER A 107 5.15 18.65 -0.39
N SER A 108 4.60 19.04 0.76
CA SER A 108 4.03 20.37 0.91
C SER A 108 5.15 21.40 0.81
N TRP A 109 5.05 22.28 -0.20
CA TRP A 109 5.89 23.47 -0.35
C TRP A 109 5.47 24.55 0.64
#